data_AF-A0A2V7CC16-F1
#
_entry.id   AF-A0A2V7CC16-F1
#
_cell.length_a   1.000
_cell.length_b   1.000
_cell.length_c   1.000
_cell.angle_alpha   90.00
_cell.angle_beta   90.00
_cell.angle_gamma   90.00
#
_symmetry.space_group_name_H-M   'P 1'
#
loop_
_entity.id
_entity.type
_entity.pdbx_description
1 polymer ?
#
loop_
_entity_poly.entity_id
_entity_poly.type
_entity_poly.pdbx_seq_one_letter_code
_entity_poly.pdbx_strand_id
1 'polypeptide(L)'
;MAIIRIHTGSDGKSHFADVVPRFEPRGDQSESAELIPGSGIVIRRFDPKRSNPWHHAPGRAAVFTLSGAVDIEIGDGTVRRLGPGDILIAEDLTGQGHVTREVGPEPRISIFVPLP
;
A
#
# COMPACT_ATOMS: atom_id res chain seq x y z
N MET A 1 -5.20 3.37 -13.00
CA MET A 1 -6.20 2.99 -11.98
C MET A 1 -7.07 4.20 -11.68
N ALA A 2 -8.39 4.05 -11.69
CA ALA A 2 -9.32 5.10 -11.29
C ALA A 2 -9.67 4.98 -9.80
N ILE A 3 -9.78 6.11 -9.10
CA ILE A 3 -10.34 6.19 -7.74
C ILE A 3 -11.54 7.11 -7.85
N ILE A 4 -12.72 6.57 -7.60
CA ILE A 4 -13.99 7.27 -7.87
C ILE A 4 -14.73 7.45 -6.55
N ARG A 5 -15.19 8.68 -6.31
CA ARG A 5 -16.09 9.02 -5.21
C ARG A 5 -17.50 9.22 -5.74
N ILE A 6 -18.48 8.61 -5.07
CA ILE A 6 -19.90 9.00 -5.15
C ILE A 6 -20.23 9.91 -3.97
N HIS A 7 -20.96 11.00 -4.21
CA HIS A 7 -21.45 11.90 -3.17
C HIS A 7 -22.80 12.52 -3.56
N THR A 8 -23.54 13.04 -2.57
CA THR A 8 -24.79 13.77 -2.81
C THR A 8 -24.48 15.23 -3.17
N GLY A 9 -24.99 15.69 -4.31
CA GLY A 9 -24.85 17.07 -4.76
C GLY A 9 -25.86 18.00 -4.10
N SER A 10 -25.74 19.30 -4.37
CA SER A 10 -26.69 20.31 -3.91
C SER A 10 -28.11 20.14 -4.48
N ASP A 11 -28.26 19.37 -5.55
CA ASP A 11 -29.53 18.99 -6.17
C ASP A 11 -30.18 17.75 -5.52
N GLY A 12 -29.57 17.20 -4.47
CA GLY A 12 -30.05 16.00 -3.78
C GLY A 12 -29.83 14.68 -4.53
N LYS A 13 -29.07 14.68 -5.64
CA LYS A 13 -28.78 13.48 -6.44
C LYS A 13 -27.35 12.99 -6.23
N SER A 14 -27.07 11.75 -6.66
CA SER A 14 -25.73 11.19 -6.64
C SER A 14 -24.88 11.71 -7.81
N HIS A 15 -23.63 12.08 -7.51
CA HIS A 15 -22.65 12.53 -8.48
C HIS A 15 -21.34 11.77 -8.33
N PHE A 16 -20.74 11.39 -9.46
CA PHE A 16 -19.39 10.86 -9.50
C PHE A 16 -18.36 12.00 -9.47
N ALA A 17 -17.22 11.74 -8.85
CA ALA A 17 -16.04 12.58 -8.93
C ALA A 17 -14.79 11.71 -8.95
N ASP A 18 -13.83 12.08 -9.80
CA ASP A 18 -12.49 11.49 -9.76
C ASP A 18 -11.75 11.97 -8.51
N VAL A 19 -11.09 11.04 -7.83
CA VAL A 19 -10.16 11.32 -6.74
C VAL A 19 -8.75 11.14 -7.26
N VAL A 20 -7.97 12.22 -7.17
CA VAL A 20 -6.54 12.19 -7.49
C VAL A 20 -5.78 12.34 -6.16
N PRO A 21 -5.22 11.24 -5.61
CA PRO A 21 -4.46 11.32 -4.38
C PRO A 21 -3.22 12.20 -4.59
N ARG A 22 -2.97 13.10 -3.64
CA ARG A 22 -1.74 13.88 -3.61
C ARG A 22 -0.64 13.02 -3.01
N PHE A 23 0.13 12.36 -3.87
CA PHE A 23 1.28 11.57 -3.45
C PHE A 23 2.42 12.46 -3.01
N GLU A 24 2.95 12.16 -1.83
CA GLU A 24 4.13 12.82 -1.26
C GLU A 24 5.28 11.80 -1.15
N PRO A 25 6.51 12.16 -1.52
CA PRO A 25 7.67 11.28 -1.39
C PRO A 25 7.95 10.91 0.07
N ARG A 26 8.34 9.65 0.30
CA ARG A 26 8.66 9.11 1.63
C ARG A 26 10.17 9.03 1.91
N GLY A 27 11.01 9.30 0.91
CA GLY A 27 12.47 9.21 1.00
C GLY A 27 13.04 7.78 0.92
N ASP A 28 12.19 6.77 0.71
CA ASP A 28 12.55 5.35 0.66
C ASP A 28 12.22 4.72 -0.71
N GLN A 29 12.32 5.51 -1.79
CA GLN A 29 11.88 5.12 -3.14
C GLN A 29 10.39 4.71 -3.20
N SER A 30 9.58 5.35 -2.37
CA SER A 30 8.13 5.25 -2.42
C SER A 30 7.49 6.62 -2.22
N GLU A 31 6.23 6.70 -2.59
CA GLU A 31 5.36 7.84 -2.34
C GLU A 31 4.05 7.36 -1.74
N SER A 32 3.38 8.23 -0.99
CA SER A 32 2.11 7.88 -0.32
C SER A 32 1.15 9.05 -0.28
N ALA A 33 -0.15 8.72 -0.22
CA ALA A 33 -1.21 9.68 0.02
C ALA A 33 -2.27 9.06 0.95
N GLU A 34 -2.94 9.89 1.74
CA GLU A 34 -4.14 9.44 2.44
C GLU A 34 -5.33 9.44 1.47
N LEU A 35 -6.04 8.31 1.35
CA LEU A 35 -7.19 8.20 0.45
C LEU A 35 -8.43 8.91 1.00
N ILE A 36 -8.61 8.84 2.31
CA ILE A 36 -9.72 9.47 3.03
C ILE A 36 -9.11 10.24 4.20
N PRO A 37 -9.16 11.59 4.19
CA PRO A 37 -8.56 12.41 5.23
C PRO A 37 -8.97 11.99 6.64
N GLY A 38 -7.99 11.72 7.51
CA GLY A 38 -8.19 11.31 8.90
C GLY A 38 -8.58 9.84 9.12
N SER A 39 -8.65 9.02 8.07
CA SER A 39 -8.97 7.59 8.18
C SER A 39 -7.76 6.70 8.48
N GLY A 40 -6.55 7.19 8.19
CA GLY A 40 -5.33 6.39 8.18
C GLY A 40 -5.25 5.40 7.01
N ILE A 41 -6.23 5.36 6.10
CA ILE A 41 -6.18 4.53 4.89
C ILE A 41 -5.23 5.19 3.88
N VAL A 42 -4.08 4.56 3.67
CA VAL A 42 -3.00 5.12 2.86
C VAL A 42 -2.85 4.33 1.57
N ILE A 43 -2.82 5.03 0.44
CA ILE A 43 -2.33 4.46 -0.82
C ILE A 43 -0.82 4.70 -0.90
N ARG A 44 -0.07 3.67 -1.28
CA ARG A 44 1.36 3.77 -1.55
C ARG A 44 1.68 3.32 -2.96
N ARG A 45 2.66 3.99 -3.58
CA ARG A 45 3.31 3.56 -4.81
C ARG A 45 4.80 3.36 -4.55
N PHE A 46 5.32 2.23 -5.01
CA PHE A 46 6.72 1.84 -4.81
C PHE A 46 7.45 1.81 -6.14
N ASP A 47 8.68 2.31 -6.15
CA ASP A 47 9.57 2.16 -7.29
C ASP A 47 9.83 0.66 -7.57
N PRO A 48 9.78 0.19 -8.83
CA PRO A 48 9.98 -1.22 -9.17
C PRO A 48 11.34 -1.80 -8.74
N LYS A 49 12.34 -0.95 -8.47
CA LYS A 49 13.68 -1.33 -8.03
C LYS A 49 13.86 -1.21 -6.52
N ARG A 50 12.83 -0.77 -5.78
CA ARG A 50 12.91 -0.60 -4.34
C ARG A 50 13.13 -1.94 -3.65
N SER A 51 14.10 -1.96 -2.75
CA SER A 51 14.25 -3.01 -1.75
C SER A 51 14.29 -2.39 -0.37
N ASN A 52 13.57 -2.97 0.58
CA ASN A 52 13.69 -2.63 1.99
C ASN A 52 14.28 -3.82 2.73
N PRO A 53 15.51 -3.71 3.27
CA PRO A 53 16.13 -4.72 4.13
C PRO A 53 15.26 -5.05 5.36
N TRP A 54 15.75 -5.88 6.27
CA TRP A 54 15.02 -6.25 7.49
C TRP A 54 14.43 -5.04 8.21
N HIS A 55 13.10 -5.02 8.31
CA HIS A 55 12.33 -3.96 8.93
C HIS A 55 11.04 -4.51 9.52
N HIS A 56 10.46 -3.75 10.45
CA HIS A 56 9.15 -4.04 11.01
C HIS A 56 8.06 -3.37 10.19
N ALA A 57 6.85 -3.91 10.29
CA ALA A 57 5.67 -3.15 9.91
C ALA A 57 5.58 -1.88 10.79
N PRO A 58 5.27 -0.70 10.21
CA PRO A 58 5.18 0.55 10.97
C PRO A 58 3.97 0.59 11.93
N GLY A 59 3.09 -0.41 11.85
CA GLY A 59 1.88 -0.61 12.63
C GLY A 59 1.14 -1.83 12.08
N ARG A 60 0.14 -2.34 12.83
CA ARG A 60 -0.70 -3.44 12.35
C ARG A 60 -1.50 -2.94 11.15
N ALA A 61 -1.41 -3.63 10.01
CA ALA A 61 -2.10 -3.21 8.80
C ALA A 61 -2.51 -4.39 7.92
N ALA A 62 -3.66 -4.26 7.28
CA ALA A 62 -3.99 -5.04 6.09
C ALA A 62 -3.48 -4.28 4.85
N VAL A 63 -2.70 -4.96 4.02
CA VAL A 63 -2.08 -4.40 2.81
C VAL A 63 -2.63 -5.10 1.58
N PHE A 64 -3.36 -4.35 0.76
CA PHE A 64 -4.01 -4.84 -0.45
C PHE A 64 -3.18 -4.44 -1.66
N THR A 65 -2.64 -5.41 -2.41
CA THR A 65 -1.85 -5.11 -3.60
C THR A 65 -2.78 -4.95 -4.81
N LEU A 66 -2.69 -3.81 -5.50
CA LEU A 66 -3.55 -3.44 -6.62
C LEU A 66 -2.85 -3.56 -7.98
N SER A 67 -1.54 -3.34 -8.03
CA SER A 67 -0.70 -3.50 -9.22
C SER A 67 0.74 -3.82 -8.80
N GLY A 68 1.55 -4.29 -9.75
CA GLY A 68 2.93 -4.73 -9.47
C GLY A 68 2.97 -5.94 -8.53
N ALA A 69 4.14 -6.28 -8.02
CA ALA A 69 4.31 -7.37 -7.08
C ALA A 69 5.48 -7.12 -6.12
N VAL A 70 5.45 -7.77 -4.96
CA VAL A 70 6.51 -7.71 -3.95
C VAL A 70 6.86 -9.12 -3.49
N ASP A 71 8.16 -9.39 -3.34
CA ASP A 71 8.66 -10.53 -2.59
C ASP A 71 8.83 -10.15 -1.12
N ILE A 72 8.27 -10.97 -0.25
CA ILE A 72 8.39 -10.86 1.21
C ILE A 72 9.20 -12.05 1.71
N GLU A 73 10.34 -11.77 2.32
CA GLU A 73 11.21 -12.77 2.95
C GLU A 73 11.11 -12.69 4.47
N ILE A 74 10.98 -13.84 5.12
CA ILE A 74 10.95 -13.99 6.58
C ILE A 74 12.21 -14.70 7.09
N GLY A 75 12.40 -14.72 8.41
CA GLY A 75 13.66 -15.08 9.06
C GLY A 75 14.27 -16.45 8.73
N ASP A 76 13.48 -17.42 8.28
CA ASP A 76 13.95 -18.74 7.85
C ASP A 76 14.37 -18.79 6.36
N GLY A 77 14.35 -17.64 5.68
CA GLY A 77 14.66 -17.50 4.26
C GLY A 77 13.48 -17.81 3.33
N THR A 78 12.30 -18.17 3.87
CA THR A 78 11.10 -18.37 3.06
C THR A 78 10.70 -17.06 2.40
N VAL A 79 10.43 -17.13 1.08
CA VAL A 79 9.96 -16.00 0.29
C VAL A 79 8.55 -16.28 -0.24
N ARG A 80 7.66 -15.30 -0.10
CA ARG A 80 6.36 -15.29 -0.78
C ARG A 80 6.23 -14.08 -1.67
N ARG A 81 5.79 -14.30 -2.91
CA ARG A 81 5.42 -13.22 -3.83
C ARG A 81 3.96 -12.88 -3.65
N LEU A 82 3.66 -11.58 -3.50
CA LEU A 82 2.31 -11.04 -3.48
C LEU A 82 2.12 -10.10 -4.67
N GLY A 83 1.02 -10.29 -5.39
CA GLY A 83 0.64 -9.51 -6.57
C GLY A 83 -0.79 -8.96 -6.48
N PRO A 84 -1.36 -8.50 -7.61
CA PRO A 84 -2.69 -7.90 -7.62
C PRO A 84 -3.76 -8.87 -7.13
N GLY A 85 -4.57 -8.45 -6.16
CA GLY A 85 -5.61 -9.26 -5.54
C GLY A 85 -5.18 -9.97 -4.25
N ASP A 86 -3.87 -10.02 -3.96
CA ASP A 86 -3.38 -10.57 -2.70
C ASP A 86 -3.49 -9.55 -1.55
N ILE A 87 -3.70 -10.09 -0.34
CA ILE A 87 -3.80 -9.33 0.91
C ILE A 87 -2.74 -9.85 1.88
N LEU A 88 -1.91 -8.94 2.39
CA LEU A 88 -0.99 -9.22 3.51
C LEU A 88 -1.59 -8.66 4.80
N ILE A 89 -1.54 -9.43 5.88
CA ILE A 89 -1.72 -8.92 7.23
C ILE A 89 -0.33 -8.79 7.86
N ALA A 90 0.12 -7.55 8.08
CA ALA A 90 1.44 -7.24 8.61
C ALA A 90 1.33 -6.88 10.11
N GLU A 91 1.92 -7.71 10.97
CA GLU A 91 1.82 -7.61 12.44
C GLU A 91 3.16 -7.84 13.14
N ASP A 92 4.24 -7.98 12.38
CA ASP A 92 5.60 -8.14 12.86
C ASP A 92 6.20 -6.80 13.32
N LEU A 93 5.69 -6.32 14.46
CA LEU A 93 6.05 -5.02 15.04
C LEU A 93 7.34 -5.03 15.87
N THR A 94 7.84 -6.23 16.20
CA THR A 94 9.04 -6.44 17.01
C THR A 94 9.81 -7.65 16.49
N GLY A 95 11.02 -7.90 17.01
CA GLY A 95 11.86 -9.01 16.58
C GLY A 95 12.64 -8.71 15.30
N GLN A 96 12.77 -9.68 14.39
CA GLN A 96 13.56 -9.54 13.16
C GLN A 96 12.83 -8.76 12.05
N GLY A 97 11.50 -8.89 12.00
CA GLY A 97 10.69 -8.34 10.92
C GLY A 97 10.77 -9.14 9.61
N HIS A 98 10.66 -8.44 8.47
CA HIS A 98 10.71 -9.02 7.14
C HIS A 98 11.56 -8.16 6.17
N VAL A 99 11.92 -8.73 5.01
CA VAL A 99 12.48 -7.98 3.87
C VAL A 99 11.40 -7.82 2.81
N THR A 100 11.35 -6.67 2.15
CA THR A 100 10.52 -6.49 0.95
C THR A 100 11.39 -6.17 -0.26
N ARG A 101 11.08 -6.77 -1.41
CA ARG A 101 11.71 -6.44 -2.70
C ARG A 101 10.63 -6.31 -3.75
N GLU A 102 10.53 -5.15 -4.38
CA GLU A 102 9.60 -4.96 -5.49
C GLU A 102 10.04 -5.81 -6.69
N VAL A 103 9.06 -6.33 -7.44
CA VAL A 103 9.29 -7.30 -8.51
C VAL A 103 8.60 -6.85 -9.80
N GLY A 104 9.35 -6.97 -10.89
CA GLY A 104 8.86 -6.69 -12.23
C GLY A 104 9.10 -5.24 -12.65
N PRO A 105 8.65 -4.86 -13.85
CA PRO A 105 8.92 -3.54 -14.41
C PRO A 105 7.93 -2.47 -13.92
N GLU A 106 6.77 -2.89 -13.40
CA GLU A 106 5.67 -2.00 -13.05
C GLU A 106 5.74 -1.54 -11.59
N PRO A 107 5.44 -0.26 -11.29
CA PRO A 107 5.32 0.19 -9.92
C PRO A 107 4.28 -0.62 -9.15
N ARG A 108 4.64 -1.06 -7.95
CA ARG A 108 3.65 -1.65 -7.05
C ARG A 108 2.77 -0.57 -6.45
N ILE A 109 1.47 -0.76 -6.52
CA ILE A 109 0.49 0.09 -5.84
C ILE A 109 -0.21 -0.76 -4.79
N SER A 110 -0.33 -0.24 -3.57
CA SER A 110 -1.04 -0.95 -2.50
C SER A 110 -1.79 0.00 -1.57
N ILE A 111 -2.87 -0.50 -0.97
CA ILE A 111 -3.61 0.19 0.09
C ILE A 111 -3.23 -0.41 1.43
N PHE A 112 -2.90 0.46 2.38
CA PHE A 112 -2.62 0.13 3.76
C PHE A 112 -3.83 0.57 4.58
N VAL A 113 -4.50 -0.39 5.21
CA VAL A 113 -5.61 -0.16 6.13
C VAL A 113 -5.11 -0.47 7.54
N PRO A 114 -5.01 0.52 8.44
CA PRO A 114 -4.64 0.29 9.83
C PRO A 114 -5.60 -0.68 10.49
N LEU A 115 -5.07 -1.57 11.32
CA LEU A 115 -5.84 -2.47 12.17
C LEU A 115 -5.80 -1.96 13.63
N PRO A 116 -6.84 -2.25 14.43
CA PRO A 116 -6.89 -1.86 15.86
C PRO A 116 -5.72 -2.39 16.69
#